data_AF-A0A292RFF3-F1
#
_entry.id   AF-A0A292RFF3-F1
#
_cell.length_a   1.000
_cell.length_b   1.000
_cell.length_c   1.000
_cell.angle_alpha   90.00
_cell.angle_beta   90.00
_cell.angle_gamma   90.00
#
_symmetry.space_group_name_H-M   'P 1'
#
loop_
_entity.id
_entity.type
_entity.pdbx_description
1 polymer ?
#
loop_
_entity_poly.entity_id
_entity_poly.type
_entity_poly.pdbx_seq_one_letter_code
_entity_poly.pdbx_strand_id
1 'polypeptide(L)'
;MDYKEAVKLLEDGKGISLRDYFKENNFLLEYGYTYLLDGNLDKAYEILSTLTSPRAEWATYIIPFLHGWHGTLPTFFQIRNFLEIDISLFLKYNQTDYVQKLIDIADFMQDINTETYKFLARVLFKHGYMEAAKIFMDKSANYYYKDVELHYLYVEFYLAHNDRENALKALRTCLRINPEYYPAVKMYEKLRTRE
;
A
#
# COMPACT_ATOMS: atom_id res chain seq x y z
N MET A 1 -3.15 -20.29 19.85
CA MET A 1 -3.31 -19.32 18.75
C MET A 1 -3.08 -20.07 17.45
N ASP A 2 -4.01 -19.97 16.51
CA ASP A 2 -3.81 -20.53 15.17
C ASP A 2 -3.01 -19.55 14.28
N TYR A 3 -2.50 -20.03 13.15
CA TYR A 3 -1.69 -19.23 12.24
C TYR A 3 -2.43 -18.00 11.71
N LYS A 4 -3.73 -18.10 11.39
CA LYS A 4 -4.50 -16.99 10.82
C LYS A 4 -4.70 -15.88 11.84
N GLU A 5 -4.94 -16.24 13.09
CA GLU A 5 -5.03 -15.30 14.20
C GLU A 5 -3.68 -14.58 14.42
N ALA A 6 -2.58 -15.32 14.38
CA ALA A 6 -1.23 -14.76 14.52
C ALA A 6 -0.88 -13.77 13.40
N VAL A 7 -1.15 -14.14 12.15
CA VAL A 7 -0.93 -13.26 10.98
C VAL A 7 -1.81 -12.02 11.07
N LYS A 8 -3.07 -12.16 11.48
CA LYS A 8 -3.96 -11.00 11.66
C LYS A 8 -3.40 -10.02 12.70
N LEU A 9 -2.86 -10.51 13.81
CA LEU A 9 -2.21 -9.66 14.80
C LEU A 9 -0.96 -8.97 14.24
N LEU A 10 -0.19 -9.66 13.40
CA LEU A 10 0.92 -9.06 12.66
C LEU A 10 0.44 -7.94 11.73
N GLU A 11 -0.60 -8.18 10.95
CA GLU A 11 -1.20 -7.21 10.04
C GLU A 11 -1.83 -6.03 10.78
N ASP A 12 -2.28 -6.20 12.02
CA ASP A 12 -2.92 -5.18 12.86
C ASP A 12 -1.94 -4.35 13.72
N GLY A 13 -0.62 -4.47 13.49
CA GLY A 13 0.37 -3.66 14.21
C GLY A 13 0.78 -4.22 15.59
N LYS A 14 0.46 -5.49 15.88
CA LYS A 14 0.61 -6.09 17.23
C LYS A 14 1.40 -7.40 17.24
N GLY A 15 1.97 -7.82 16.11
CA GLY A 15 2.59 -9.14 15.93
C GLY A 15 4.07 -9.24 16.25
N ILE A 16 4.77 -8.14 16.59
CA ILE A 16 6.19 -8.23 17.00
C ILE A 16 6.36 -9.12 18.23
N SER A 17 5.41 -9.08 19.19
CA SER A 17 5.43 -9.94 20.38
C SER A 17 5.26 -11.43 20.06
N LEU A 18 4.81 -11.77 18.84
CA LEU A 18 4.62 -13.15 18.38
C LEU A 18 5.86 -13.71 17.68
N ARG A 19 6.98 -13.00 17.70
CA ARG A 19 8.23 -13.41 17.06
C ARG A 19 8.67 -14.82 17.45
N ASP A 20 8.68 -15.14 18.74
CA ASP A 20 9.07 -16.47 19.21
C ASP A 20 8.08 -17.55 18.76
N TYR A 21 6.78 -17.23 18.77
CA TYR A 21 5.75 -18.12 18.23
C TYR A 21 5.99 -18.44 16.74
N PHE A 22 6.27 -17.42 15.90
CA PHE A 22 6.55 -17.66 14.48
C PHE A 22 7.81 -18.50 14.28
N LYS A 23 8.86 -18.26 15.07
CA LYS A 23 10.10 -19.04 15.04
C LYS A 23 9.88 -20.50 15.42
N GLU A 24 9.23 -20.76 16.55
CA GLU A 24 8.98 -22.11 17.09
C GLU A 24 8.10 -22.96 16.17
N ASN A 25 7.18 -22.32 15.44
CA ASN A 25 6.29 -22.99 14.49
C ASN A 25 6.83 -23.01 13.04
N ASN A 26 8.09 -22.58 12.83
CA ASN A 26 8.75 -22.54 11.52
C ASN A 26 8.03 -21.67 10.46
N PHE A 27 7.33 -20.62 10.91
CA PHE A 27 6.75 -19.58 10.06
C PHE A 27 7.81 -18.50 9.77
N LEU A 28 8.83 -18.90 8.98
CA LEU A 28 10.05 -18.10 8.80
C LEU A 28 9.82 -16.77 8.09
N LEU A 29 8.80 -16.69 7.22
CA LEU A 29 8.44 -15.44 6.54
C LEU A 29 7.97 -14.41 7.57
N GLU A 30 6.95 -14.75 8.36
CA GLU A 30 6.40 -13.91 9.41
C GLU A 30 7.46 -13.57 10.45
N TYR A 31 8.27 -14.56 10.85
CA TYR A 31 9.41 -14.37 11.74
C TYR A 31 10.38 -13.30 11.21
N GLY A 32 10.79 -13.38 9.95
CA GLY A 32 11.63 -12.35 9.32
C GLY A 32 10.96 -10.98 9.26
N TYR A 33 9.66 -10.93 8.94
CA TYR A 33 8.89 -9.69 8.94
C TYR A 33 8.79 -9.06 10.33
N THR A 34 8.75 -9.84 11.42
CA THR A 34 8.78 -9.23 12.77
C THR A 34 10.07 -8.46 13.06
N TYR A 35 11.19 -8.78 12.42
CA TYR A 35 12.42 -7.98 12.54
C TYR A 35 12.38 -6.76 11.62
N LEU A 36 11.87 -6.93 10.39
CA LEU A 36 11.71 -5.83 9.44
C LEU A 36 10.84 -4.72 10.04
N LEU A 37 9.72 -5.08 10.66
CA LEU A 37 8.75 -4.16 11.27
C LEU A 37 9.23 -3.56 12.60
N ASP A 38 10.16 -4.22 13.28
CA ASP A 38 10.81 -3.75 14.51
C ASP A 38 12.08 -2.91 14.23
N GLY A 39 12.40 -2.71 12.95
CA GLY A 39 13.53 -1.88 12.53
C GLY A 39 14.89 -2.59 12.47
N ASN A 40 14.95 -3.89 12.76
CA ASN A 40 16.19 -4.67 12.66
C ASN A 40 16.36 -5.23 11.23
N LEU A 41 16.77 -4.36 10.32
CA LEU A 41 16.91 -4.66 8.89
C LEU A 41 17.96 -5.76 8.61
N ASP A 42 19.08 -5.75 9.33
CA ASP A 42 20.15 -6.75 9.14
C ASP A 42 19.64 -8.17 9.45
N LYS A 43 18.95 -8.33 10.58
CA LYS A 43 18.38 -9.62 10.97
C LYS A 43 17.23 -10.04 10.04
N ALA A 44 16.41 -9.08 9.63
CA ALA A 44 15.35 -9.34 8.66
C ALA A 44 15.93 -9.86 7.34
N TYR A 45 16.99 -9.23 6.83
CA TYR A 45 17.66 -9.65 5.61
C TYR A 45 18.29 -11.04 5.74
N GLU A 46 18.99 -11.31 6.85
CA GLU A 46 19.60 -12.62 7.13
C GLU A 46 18.56 -13.75 7.04
N ILE A 47 17.36 -13.54 7.57
CA ILE A 47 16.29 -14.54 7.55
C ILE A 47 15.63 -14.61 6.16
N LEU A 48 15.17 -13.46 5.64
CA LEU A 48 14.32 -13.41 4.45
C LEU A 48 15.08 -13.79 3.17
N SER A 49 16.39 -13.53 3.10
CA SER A 49 17.23 -13.93 1.96
C SER A 49 17.42 -15.44 1.82
N THR A 50 17.14 -16.21 2.87
CA THR A 50 17.20 -17.69 2.83
C THR A 50 15.94 -18.34 2.27
N LEU A 51 14.87 -17.57 2.07
CA LEU A 51 13.55 -18.08 1.69
C LEU A 51 13.29 -17.88 0.19
N THR A 52 12.79 -18.93 -0.46
CA THR A 52 12.26 -18.81 -1.83
C THR A 52 10.77 -18.50 -1.77
N SER A 53 10.43 -17.21 -1.78
CA SER A 53 9.05 -16.72 -1.81
C SER A 53 8.99 -15.33 -2.42
N PRO A 54 8.01 -15.00 -3.28
CA PRO A 54 7.86 -13.66 -3.83
C PRO A 54 7.80 -12.55 -2.76
N ARG A 55 7.24 -12.87 -1.59
CA ARG A 55 7.11 -11.94 -0.46
C ARG A 55 8.42 -11.72 0.29
N ALA A 56 9.24 -12.77 0.41
CA ALA A 56 10.57 -12.68 1.00
C ALA A 56 11.54 -11.98 0.06
N GLU A 57 11.50 -12.32 -1.23
CA GLU A 57 12.27 -11.64 -2.27
C GLU A 57 11.93 -10.15 -2.33
N TRP A 58 10.65 -9.78 -2.31
CA TRP A 58 10.27 -8.37 -2.23
C TRP A 58 10.91 -7.66 -1.02
N ALA A 59 10.89 -8.29 0.15
CA ALA A 59 11.53 -7.72 1.34
C ALA A 59 13.03 -7.48 1.13
N THR A 60 13.74 -8.44 0.52
CA THR A 60 15.18 -8.31 0.26
C THR A 60 15.49 -7.23 -0.78
N TYR A 61 14.58 -6.96 -1.72
CA TYR A 61 14.71 -5.82 -2.64
C TYR A 61 14.51 -4.47 -1.95
N ILE A 62 13.55 -4.35 -1.02
CA ILE A 62 13.28 -3.06 -0.36
C ILE A 62 14.25 -2.75 0.79
N ILE A 63 14.77 -3.75 1.51
CA ILE A 63 15.67 -3.54 2.67
C ILE A 63 16.86 -2.62 2.36
N PRO A 64 17.61 -2.77 1.24
CA PRO A 64 18.68 -1.84 0.89
C PRO A 64 18.21 -0.38 0.83
N PHE A 65 17.05 -0.11 0.22
CA PHE A 65 16.47 1.23 0.18
C PHE A 65 16.06 1.71 1.59
N LEU A 66 15.57 0.81 2.44
CA LEU A 66 15.27 1.12 3.84
C LEU A 66 16.54 1.43 4.67
N HIS A 67 17.71 0.91 4.31
CA HIS A 67 18.99 1.37 4.87
C HIS A 67 19.43 2.74 4.32
N GLY A 68 18.87 3.19 3.19
CA GLY A 68 19.35 4.35 2.44
C GLY A 68 20.46 4.01 1.45
N TRP A 69 20.60 2.74 1.07
CA TRP A 69 21.53 2.27 0.05
C TRP A 69 20.83 2.09 -1.29
N HIS A 70 21.63 2.01 -2.35
CA HIS A 70 21.13 1.59 -3.66
C HIS A 70 20.98 0.07 -3.66
N GLY A 71 19.82 -0.42 -4.10
CA GLY A 71 19.54 -1.84 -4.29
C GLY A 71 19.12 -2.14 -5.72
N THR A 72 18.90 -3.42 -6.01
CA THR A 72 18.19 -3.83 -7.23
C THR A 72 16.75 -3.36 -7.14
N LEU A 73 16.23 -2.76 -8.22
CA LEU A 73 14.84 -2.33 -8.26
C LEU A 73 13.87 -3.53 -8.29
N PRO A 74 12.71 -3.41 -7.65
CA PRO A 74 11.71 -4.48 -7.64
C PRO A 74 11.05 -4.65 -9.01
N THR A 75 10.49 -5.83 -9.26
CA THR A 75 9.76 -6.14 -10.50
C THR A 75 8.35 -5.54 -10.50
N PHE A 76 7.75 -5.45 -11.70
CA PHE A 76 6.35 -5.03 -11.88
C PHE A 76 5.38 -5.74 -10.94
N PHE A 77 5.46 -7.07 -10.84
CA PHE A 77 4.56 -7.88 -10.03
C PHE A 77 4.81 -7.71 -8.54
N GLN A 78 6.05 -7.51 -8.11
CA GLN A 78 6.33 -7.27 -6.70
C GLN A 78 5.78 -5.92 -6.25
N ILE A 79 5.96 -4.85 -7.05
CA ILE A 79 5.36 -3.55 -6.78
C ILE A 79 3.83 -3.67 -6.69
N ARG A 80 3.21 -4.32 -7.70
CA ARG A 80 1.76 -4.51 -7.77
C ARG A 80 1.19 -5.22 -6.54
N ASN A 81 1.90 -6.23 -6.05
CA ASN A 81 1.38 -7.12 -5.02
C ASN A 81 1.71 -6.65 -3.59
N PHE A 82 2.84 -5.96 -3.38
CA PHE A 82 3.40 -5.81 -2.03
C PHE A 82 3.60 -4.37 -1.57
N LEU A 83 3.70 -3.38 -2.48
CA LEU A 83 4.00 -1.99 -2.09
C LEU A 83 2.95 -1.43 -1.12
N GLU A 84 1.66 -1.50 -1.48
CA GLU A 84 0.58 -1.00 -0.60
C GLU A 84 0.52 -1.76 0.73
N ILE A 85 0.79 -3.07 0.71
CA ILE A 85 0.78 -3.89 1.93
C ILE A 85 1.87 -3.42 2.88
N ASP A 86 3.10 -3.24 2.39
CA ASP A 86 4.22 -2.85 3.25
C ASP A 86 4.15 -1.42 3.73
N ILE A 87 3.71 -0.48 2.90
CA ILE A 87 3.48 0.88 3.38
C ILE A 87 2.42 0.86 4.50
N SER A 88 1.36 0.07 4.35
CA SER A 88 0.34 -0.08 5.39
C SER A 88 0.91 -0.68 6.67
N LEU A 89 1.74 -1.72 6.57
CA LEU A 89 2.39 -2.33 7.73
C LEU A 89 3.35 -1.36 8.41
N PHE A 90 4.23 -0.69 7.67
CA PHE A 90 5.17 0.28 8.23
C PHE A 90 4.45 1.41 8.97
N LEU A 91 3.34 1.92 8.43
CA LEU A 91 2.52 2.91 9.13
C LEU A 91 1.93 2.37 10.44
N LYS A 92 1.43 1.13 10.47
CA LYS A 92 0.89 0.51 11.69
C LYS A 92 1.95 0.26 12.78
N TYR A 93 3.20 0.02 12.38
CA TYR A 93 4.33 -0.16 13.30
C TYR A 93 5.13 1.14 13.55
N ASN A 94 4.60 2.30 13.15
CA ASN A 94 5.24 3.61 13.30
C ASN A 94 6.63 3.71 12.62
N GLN A 95 6.87 2.92 11.58
CA GLN A 95 8.08 2.98 10.76
C GLN A 95 7.94 4.05 9.66
N THR A 96 7.67 5.29 10.03
CA THR A 96 7.44 6.41 9.09
C THR A 96 8.67 6.69 8.21
N ASP A 97 9.87 6.49 8.75
CA ASP A 97 11.11 6.66 7.98
C ASP A 97 11.22 5.67 6.83
N TYR A 98 10.67 4.46 7.00
CA TYR A 98 10.66 3.45 5.93
C TYR A 98 9.69 3.81 4.82
N VAL A 99 8.54 4.36 5.20
CA VAL A 99 7.57 4.91 4.24
C VAL A 99 8.19 6.04 3.43
N GLN A 100 8.90 6.96 4.09
CA GLN A 100 9.59 8.06 3.39
C GLN A 100 10.62 7.55 2.39
N LYS A 101 11.48 6.59 2.79
CA LYS A 101 12.48 6.00 1.91
C LYS A 101 11.87 5.31 0.68
N LEU A 102 10.71 4.66 0.84
CA LEU A 102 9.98 4.09 -0.30
C LEU A 102 9.32 5.15 -1.18
N ILE A 103 8.87 6.26 -0.60
CA ILE A 103 8.37 7.42 -1.35
C ILE A 103 9.50 8.06 -2.17
N ASP A 104 10.72 8.14 -1.63
CA ASP A 104 11.86 8.75 -2.32
C ASP A 104 12.24 8.00 -3.62
N ILE A 105 11.92 6.71 -3.70
CA ILE A 105 12.14 5.88 -4.91
C ILE A 105 10.85 5.66 -5.72
N ALA A 106 9.74 6.32 -5.38
CA ALA A 106 8.43 6.11 -6.01
C ALA A 106 8.45 6.38 -7.52
N ASP A 107 9.19 7.40 -7.96
CA ASP A 107 9.26 7.77 -9.37
C ASP A 107 9.94 6.65 -10.19
N PHE A 108 10.98 5.98 -9.64
CA PHE A 108 11.59 4.81 -10.28
C PHE A 108 10.64 3.60 -10.30
N MET A 109 9.90 3.38 -9.22
CA MET A 109 8.88 2.32 -9.17
C MET A 109 7.74 2.59 -10.16
N GLN A 110 7.38 3.85 -10.38
CA GLN A 110 6.37 4.26 -11.37
C GLN A 110 6.78 3.91 -12.80
N ASP A 111 8.06 4.07 -13.14
CA ASP A 111 8.58 3.69 -14.46
C ASP A 111 8.50 2.18 -14.70
N ILE A 112 8.57 1.37 -13.63
CA ILE A 112 8.43 -0.08 -13.70
C ILE A 112 6.96 -0.49 -13.71
N ASN A 113 6.16 0.09 -12.81
CA ASN A 113 4.74 -0.18 -12.65
C ASN A 113 3.97 1.14 -12.60
N THR A 114 3.17 1.38 -13.63
CA THR A 114 2.47 2.64 -13.86
C THR A 114 1.32 2.91 -12.87
N GLU A 115 1.01 1.97 -11.99
CA GLU A 115 0.02 2.10 -10.93
C GLU A 115 0.65 2.45 -9.56
N THR A 116 1.98 2.58 -9.48
CA THR A 116 2.71 2.87 -8.23
C THR A 116 2.13 4.07 -7.50
N TYR A 117 1.94 5.20 -8.19
CA TYR A 117 1.34 6.38 -7.56
C TYR A 117 -0.08 6.14 -7.06
N LYS A 118 -0.89 5.35 -7.76
CA LYS A 118 -2.24 4.98 -7.28
C LYS A 118 -2.16 4.14 -6.01
N PHE A 119 -1.22 3.20 -5.92
CA PHE A 119 -1.02 2.38 -4.73
C PHE A 119 -0.59 3.23 -3.54
N LEU A 120 0.36 4.14 -3.72
CA LEU A 120 0.79 5.09 -2.70
C LEU A 120 -0.35 6.02 -2.25
N ALA A 121 -1.09 6.60 -3.20
CA ALA A 121 -2.25 7.42 -2.91
C ALA A 121 -3.28 6.68 -2.04
N ARG A 122 -3.65 5.45 -2.45
CA ARG A 122 -4.68 4.67 -1.78
C ARG A 122 -4.28 4.28 -0.36
N VAL A 123 -3.04 3.85 -0.14
CA VAL A 123 -2.58 3.46 1.20
C VAL A 123 -2.45 4.67 2.12
N LEU A 124 -1.89 5.79 1.64
CA LEU A 124 -1.76 7.01 2.42
C LEU A 124 -3.13 7.58 2.82
N PHE A 125 -4.10 7.56 1.90
CA PHE A 125 -5.47 7.97 2.16
C PHE A 125 -6.12 7.13 3.27
N LYS A 126 -6.01 5.79 3.19
CA LYS A 126 -6.56 4.87 4.20
C LYS A 126 -5.97 5.09 5.60
N HIS A 127 -4.74 5.57 5.68
CA HIS A 127 -4.05 5.88 6.95
C HIS A 127 -4.17 7.35 7.38
N GLY A 128 -4.99 8.15 6.69
CA GLY A 128 -5.29 9.55 7.08
C GLY A 128 -4.26 10.58 6.63
N TYR A 129 -3.27 10.21 5.82
CA TYR A 129 -2.28 11.13 5.24
C TYR A 129 -2.86 11.84 4.00
N MET A 130 -3.90 12.65 4.22
CA MET A 130 -4.75 13.23 3.16
C MET A 130 -3.95 14.05 2.13
N GLU A 131 -3.07 14.94 2.59
CA GLU A 131 -2.27 15.79 1.69
C GLU A 131 -1.33 14.97 0.81
N ALA A 132 -0.58 14.04 1.43
CA ALA A 132 0.32 13.15 0.70
C ALA A 132 -0.44 12.27 -0.29
N ALA A 133 -1.61 11.75 0.12
CA ALA A 133 -2.48 10.98 -0.76
C ALA A 133 -2.88 11.80 -2.00
N LYS A 134 -3.34 13.05 -1.80
CA LYS A 134 -3.75 13.93 -2.89
C LYS A 134 -2.63 14.19 -3.90
N ILE A 135 -1.40 14.42 -3.42
CA ILE A 135 -0.21 14.59 -4.28
C ILE A 135 -0.03 13.38 -5.19
N PHE A 136 -0.09 12.17 -4.63
CA PHE A 136 0.07 10.93 -5.42
C PHE A 136 -1.13 10.64 -6.33
N MET A 137 -2.34 11.03 -5.95
CA MET A 137 -3.51 10.96 -6.84
C MET A 137 -3.30 11.83 -8.08
N ASP A 138 -2.83 13.06 -7.88
CA ASP A 138 -2.57 14.01 -8.97
C ASP A 138 -1.41 13.55 -9.86
N LYS A 139 -0.33 13.03 -9.27
CA LYS A 139 0.75 12.37 -10.02
C LYS A 139 0.21 11.19 -10.86
N SER A 140 -0.64 10.35 -10.26
CA SER A 140 -1.26 9.21 -10.97
C SER A 140 -2.17 9.67 -12.11
N ALA A 141 -2.93 10.75 -11.92
CA ALA A 141 -3.84 11.30 -12.93
C ALA A 141 -3.08 11.89 -14.12
N ASN A 142 -1.95 12.55 -13.85
CA ASN A 142 -1.06 13.08 -14.88
C ASN A 142 -0.45 11.96 -15.73
N TYR A 143 -0.18 10.79 -15.13
CA TYR A 143 0.37 9.64 -15.85
C TYR A 143 -0.71 8.89 -16.65
N TYR A 144 -1.84 8.56 -16.01
CA TYR A 144 -2.93 7.83 -16.66
C TYR A 144 -4.30 8.27 -16.14
N TYR A 145 -4.83 9.34 -16.73
CA TYR A 145 -6.13 9.91 -16.38
C TYR A 145 -7.32 8.95 -16.59
N LYS A 146 -7.22 7.97 -17.49
CA LYS A 146 -8.35 7.07 -17.80
C LYS A 146 -8.51 5.91 -16.79
N ASP A 147 -7.80 5.93 -15.66
CA ASP A 147 -7.97 4.94 -14.61
C ASP A 147 -9.27 5.18 -13.83
N VAL A 148 -10.22 4.25 -13.96
CA VAL A 148 -11.50 4.31 -13.26
C VAL A 148 -11.34 4.18 -11.74
N GLU A 149 -10.38 3.40 -11.26
CA GLU A 149 -10.13 3.20 -9.84
C GLU A 149 -9.53 4.47 -9.21
N LEU A 150 -8.67 5.18 -9.94
CA LEU A 150 -8.15 6.47 -9.50
C LEU A 150 -9.28 7.50 -9.35
N HIS A 151 -10.17 7.58 -10.33
CA HIS A 151 -11.32 8.47 -10.23
C HIS A 151 -12.25 8.09 -9.09
N TYR A 152 -12.41 6.80 -8.80
CA TYR A 152 -13.18 6.37 -7.65
C TYR A 152 -12.49 6.74 -6.33
N LEU A 153 -11.16 6.68 -6.27
CA LEU A 153 -10.39 7.17 -5.13
C LEU A 153 -10.61 8.68 -4.91
N TYR A 154 -10.73 9.49 -5.99
CA TYR A 154 -11.16 10.90 -5.86
C TYR A 154 -12.55 11.05 -5.26
N VAL A 155 -13.51 10.17 -5.60
CA VAL A 155 -14.84 10.20 -4.98
C VAL A 155 -14.73 10.00 -3.47
N GLU A 156 -13.98 8.98 -3.02
CA GLU A 156 -13.77 8.71 -1.60
C GLU A 156 -13.07 9.87 -0.89
N PHE A 157 -12.05 10.45 -1.52
CA PHE A 157 -11.33 11.62 -1.02
C PHE A 157 -12.27 12.82 -0.82
N TYR A 158 -13.06 13.18 -1.82
CA TYR A 158 -13.97 14.32 -1.73
C TYR A 158 -15.07 14.11 -0.69
N LEU A 159 -15.62 12.89 -0.60
CA LEU A 159 -16.60 12.56 0.43
C LEU A 159 -16.02 12.66 1.85
N ALA A 160 -14.76 12.27 2.05
CA ALA A 160 -14.08 12.44 3.34
C ALA A 160 -13.94 13.93 3.75
N HIS A 161 -13.95 14.85 2.77
CA HIS A 161 -13.91 16.29 2.98
C HIS A 161 -15.29 16.96 2.94
N ASN A 162 -16.39 16.18 2.95
CA ASN A 162 -17.76 16.66 2.76
C ASN A 162 -17.99 17.45 1.45
N ASP A 163 -17.11 17.28 0.46
CA ASP A 163 -17.21 17.92 -0.85
C ASP A 163 -18.04 17.06 -1.81
N ARG A 164 -19.36 17.08 -1.59
CA ARG A 164 -20.31 16.29 -2.38
C ARG A 164 -20.31 16.69 -3.87
N GLU A 165 -20.06 17.96 -4.18
CA GLU A 165 -20.09 18.44 -5.56
C GLU A 165 -18.96 17.82 -6.37
N ASN A 166 -17.72 17.88 -5.88
CA ASN A 166 -16.59 17.29 -6.58
C ASN A 166 -16.63 15.76 -6.53
N ALA A 167 -17.17 15.15 -5.47
CA ALA A 167 -17.46 13.72 -5.44
C ALA A 167 -18.38 13.30 -6.60
N LEU A 168 -19.47 14.02 -6.85
CA LEU A 168 -20.39 13.73 -7.97
C LEU A 168 -19.72 13.93 -9.35
N LYS A 169 -18.86 14.94 -9.51
CA LYS A 169 -18.09 15.17 -10.75
C LYS A 169 -17.11 14.02 -11.02
N ALA A 170 -16.36 13.58 -10.01
CA ALA A 170 -15.46 12.44 -10.11
C ALA A 170 -16.23 11.15 -10.45
N LEU A 171 -17.39 10.96 -9.82
CA LEU A 171 -18.23 9.79 -10.02
C LEU A 171 -18.84 9.71 -11.43
N ARG A 172 -19.28 10.84 -11.97
CA ARG A 172 -19.68 10.95 -13.39
C ARG A 172 -18.51 10.65 -14.32
N THR A 173 -17.29 11.02 -13.93
CA THR A 173 -16.08 10.69 -14.70
C THR A 173 -15.80 9.19 -14.70
N CYS A 174 -15.93 8.51 -13.55
CA CYS A 174 -15.87 7.03 -13.48
C CYS A 174 -16.85 6.39 -14.47
N LEU A 175 -18.13 6.78 -14.40
CA LEU A 175 -19.20 6.20 -15.22
C LEU A 175 -19.08 6.56 -16.70
N ARG A 176 -18.42 7.67 -17.04
CA ARG A 176 -18.10 8.00 -18.44
C ARG A 176 -16.97 7.14 -18.98
N ILE A 177 -15.97 6.80 -18.17
CA ILE A 177 -14.83 5.95 -18.56
C ILE A 177 -15.28 4.49 -18.64
N ASN A 178 -15.96 4.00 -17.60
CA ASN A 178 -16.53 2.67 -17.53
C ASN A 178 -17.93 2.74 -16.91
N PRO A 179 -18.99 2.70 -17.74
CA PRO A 179 -20.39 2.74 -17.27
C PRO A 179 -20.78 1.62 -16.32
N GLU A 180 -20.09 0.47 -16.39
CA GLU A 180 -20.39 -0.74 -15.62
C GLU A 180 -19.51 -0.86 -14.37
N TYR A 181 -18.71 0.15 -14.03
CA TYR A 181 -17.87 0.12 -12.85
C TYR A 181 -18.72 0.09 -11.58
N TYR A 182 -18.95 -1.12 -11.06
CA TYR A 182 -19.92 -1.42 -10.02
C TYR A 182 -19.81 -0.52 -8.77
N PRO A 183 -18.62 -0.22 -8.22
CA PRO A 183 -18.50 0.70 -7.08
C PRO A 183 -19.07 2.09 -7.39
N ALA A 184 -18.80 2.63 -8.58
CA ALA A 184 -19.31 3.94 -8.99
C ALA A 184 -20.83 3.95 -9.18
N VAL A 185 -21.39 2.92 -9.83
CA VAL A 185 -22.85 2.79 -10.03
C VAL A 185 -23.56 2.84 -8.67
N LYS A 186 -23.12 2.00 -7.73
CA LYS A 186 -23.73 1.88 -6.41
C LYS A 186 -23.60 3.16 -5.58
N MET A 187 -22.45 3.83 -5.67
CA MET A 187 -22.23 5.11 -4.97
C MET A 187 -23.12 6.22 -5.56
N TYR A 188 -23.35 6.22 -6.87
CA TYR A 188 -24.13 7.25 -7.55
C TYR A 188 -25.61 7.19 -7.14
N GLU A 189 -26.16 5.99 -7.07
CA GLU A 189 -27.52 5.74 -6.55
C GLU A 189 -27.66 6.22 -5.10
N LYS A 190 -26.68 5.91 -4.25
CA LYS A 190 -26.68 6.32 -2.83
C LYS A 190 -26.63 7.83 -2.63
N LEU A 191 -25.85 8.54 -3.46
CA LEU A 191 -25.76 10.00 -3.35
C LEU A 191 -27.04 10.68 -3.86
N ARG A 192 -27.63 10.21 -4.97
CA ARG A 192 -28.87 10.79 -5.52
C ARG A 192 -30.10 10.59 -4.63
N THR A 193 -30.15 9.53 -3.85
CA THR A 193 -31.28 9.22 -2.94
C THR A 193 -31.27 10.01 -1.64
N ARG A 194 -30.19 10.75 -1.36
CA ARG A 194 -30.05 11.64 -0.20
C ARG A 194 -30.33 13.12 -0.57
N GLU A 195 -31.26 13.34 -1.49
CA GLU A 195 -31.86 14.64 -1.85
C GLU A 195 -33.34 14.62 -1.47
#